data_AF-A0A2R7LWE0-F1
#
_entry.id   AF-A0A2R7LWE0-F1
#
_cell.length_a   1.000
_cell.length_b   1.000
_cell.length_c   1.000
_cell.angle_alpha   90.00
_cell.angle_beta   90.00
_cell.angle_gamma   90.00
#
_symmetry.space_group_name_H-M   'P 1'
#
loop_
_entity.id
_entity.type
_entity.pdbx_description
1 polymer ?
#
loop_
_entity_poly.entity_id
_entity_poly.type
_entity_poly.pdbx_seq_one_letter_code
_entity_poly.pdbx_strand_id
1 'polypeptide(L)'
;PPPRRRVLAAIAAFAVLLGGIALAPSAHAADRGTGFGTWAALSRTGWHGSMKVGDVHTYCIHPGLPVAVGPTTDHGTSATVNGLSPQQLVSINHLVTTYGQTDDPVQAASVGWAVKAIADLDTTLHSWGYTGNDLAGAINHIMQRASPENSAAIQERALRYLAEAQAVPVPRPGGTLSLTTRADDPTRGALSVDVDAAATGTLRLEGAVFADSGSAERRDVRGGGVFEIIAAPPATGEGRPYTVRAAGDFVLRSAAVRYYSTPGQQESAGPGEPTRFTLSAIDATPRPVRFSPRIATTATIDGGAFIDEVSISASEGVWPRREDGSLVVIRATADVYRTGSFPAEAPQVPAGLKPVATLELRTDPGTGAGTYTVTSPALPGPGVYTAVWRVARDEQDAATTPHLPPGYRWQERFASPAQTQQLVPP
;
A
#
# COMPACT_ATOMS: atom_id res chain seq x y z
N PRO A 1 56.63 -14.74 -32.62
CA PRO A 1 55.34 -14.01 -32.69
C PRO A 1 54.50 -14.22 -31.42
N PRO A 2 54.39 -13.22 -30.53
CA PRO A 2 53.61 -13.39 -29.31
C PRO A 2 52.10 -13.40 -29.63
N PRO A 3 51.29 -14.18 -28.88
CA PRO A 3 49.92 -14.46 -29.25
C PRO A 3 49.01 -13.24 -29.02
N ARG A 4 48.22 -12.91 -30.06
CA ARG A 4 47.26 -11.81 -30.18
C ARG A 4 46.20 -11.68 -29.06
N ARG A 5 46.16 -12.61 -28.09
CA ARG A 5 45.20 -12.59 -26.96
C ARG A 5 45.56 -11.62 -25.83
N ARG A 6 46.82 -11.14 -25.74
CA ARG A 6 47.21 -10.17 -24.70
C ARG A 6 46.96 -8.69 -25.09
N VAL A 7 46.71 -8.41 -26.37
CA VAL A 7 46.46 -7.03 -26.85
C VAL A 7 44.99 -6.63 -26.64
N LEU A 8 44.05 -7.56 -26.72
CA LEU A 8 42.63 -7.29 -26.46
C LEU A 8 42.31 -7.05 -24.97
N ALA A 9 43.06 -7.68 -24.06
CA ALA A 9 42.90 -7.43 -22.61
C ALA A 9 43.45 -6.05 -22.19
N ALA A 10 44.49 -5.55 -22.86
CA ALA A 10 45.05 -4.22 -22.58
C ALA A 10 44.14 -3.08 -23.08
N ILE A 11 43.43 -3.28 -24.20
CA ILE A 11 42.47 -2.29 -24.73
C ILE A 11 41.18 -2.26 -23.89
N ALA A 12 40.72 -3.40 -23.39
CA ALA A 12 39.59 -3.45 -22.46
C ALA A 12 39.91 -2.82 -21.09
N ALA A 13 41.16 -2.93 -20.61
CA ALA A 13 41.60 -2.26 -19.38
C ALA A 13 41.75 -0.74 -19.53
N PHE A 14 42.09 -0.24 -20.72
CA PHE A 14 42.17 1.21 -20.98
C PHE A 14 40.79 1.86 -21.20
N ALA A 15 39.81 1.10 -21.70
CA ALA A 15 38.42 1.57 -21.84
C ALA A 15 37.69 1.66 -20.49
N VAL A 16 38.07 0.85 -19.49
CA VAL A 16 37.51 0.93 -18.13
C VAL A 16 38.12 2.10 -17.33
N LEU A 17 39.33 2.58 -17.68
CA LEU A 17 39.91 3.77 -17.03
C LEU A 17 39.43 5.12 -17.60
N LEU A 18 38.75 5.13 -18.75
CA LEU A 18 38.24 6.35 -19.41
C LEU A 18 36.72 6.55 -19.25
N GLY A 19 36.01 5.62 -18.63
CA GLY A 19 34.56 5.70 -18.39
C GLY A 19 34.14 6.47 -17.13
N GLY A 20 35.12 6.91 -16.33
CA GLY A 20 34.90 7.67 -15.10
C GLY A 20 35.15 9.17 -15.28
N ILE A 21 34.59 9.79 -16.34
CA ILE A 21 34.44 11.25 -16.30
C ILE A 21 33.30 11.51 -15.31
N ALA A 22 33.65 11.62 -14.03
CA ALA A 22 32.83 12.33 -13.08
C ALA A 22 32.66 13.74 -13.69
N LEU A 23 31.47 14.02 -14.21
CA LEU A 23 31.09 15.36 -14.64
C LEU A 23 31.34 16.26 -13.43
N ALA A 24 32.41 17.06 -13.49
CA ALA A 24 32.68 18.05 -12.47
C ALA A 24 31.44 18.95 -12.39
N PRO A 25 30.89 19.20 -11.19
CA PRO A 25 29.70 20.03 -11.07
C PRO A 25 29.97 21.40 -11.69
N SER A 26 29.03 21.87 -12.52
CA SER A 26 29.15 23.16 -13.18
C SER A 26 29.20 24.27 -12.14
N ALA A 27 30.26 25.08 -12.17
CA ALA A 27 30.38 26.26 -11.34
C ALA A 27 29.79 27.47 -12.07
N HIS A 28 28.81 28.14 -11.45
CA HIS A 28 28.23 29.40 -11.92
C HIS A 28 28.52 30.47 -10.88
N ALA A 29 28.86 31.70 -11.29
CA ALA A 29 28.92 32.79 -10.32
C ALA A 29 27.53 32.96 -9.69
N ALA A 30 27.46 33.01 -8.36
CA ALA A 30 26.21 33.39 -7.71
C ALA A 30 25.92 34.86 -8.02
N ASP A 31 24.71 35.13 -8.48
CA ASP A 31 24.21 36.46 -8.75
C ASP A 31 23.47 37.01 -7.52
N ARG A 32 23.36 38.34 -7.50
CA ARG A 32 22.54 39.03 -6.51
C ARG A 32 21.08 38.61 -6.69
N GLY A 33 20.51 37.99 -5.67
CA GLY A 33 19.09 37.68 -5.62
C GLY A 33 18.25 38.84 -5.09
N THR A 34 17.17 38.50 -4.41
CA THR A 34 16.17 39.46 -3.91
C THR A 34 16.39 39.70 -2.41
N GLY A 35 16.39 40.96 -1.97
CA GLY A 35 16.60 41.31 -0.56
C GLY A 35 17.13 42.71 -0.34
N PHE A 36 17.66 42.95 0.86
CA PHE A 36 18.17 44.24 1.32
C PHE A 36 19.65 44.18 1.71
N GLY A 37 20.28 45.36 1.78
CA GLY A 37 21.67 45.52 2.18
C GLY A 37 22.65 45.59 1.01
N THR A 38 23.90 45.23 1.27
CA THR A 38 25.01 45.40 0.32
C THR A 38 25.44 44.06 -0.26
N TRP A 39 25.35 43.92 -1.58
CA TRP A 39 25.89 42.78 -2.32
C TRP A 39 27.41 42.91 -2.48
N ALA A 40 28.15 42.44 -1.50
CA ALA A 40 29.61 42.38 -1.51
C ALA A 40 30.08 41.30 -0.55
N ALA A 41 31.24 40.68 -0.82
CA ALA A 41 31.82 39.64 0.02
C ALA A 41 31.91 40.08 1.49
N LEU A 42 32.44 41.28 1.75
CA LEU A 42 32.50 41.90 3.07
C LEU A 42 31.77 43.25 3.05
N SER A 43 30.86 43.45 3.99
CA SER A 43 30.22 44.74 4.23
C SER A 43 29.73 44.85 5.67
N ARG A 44 29.58 46.08 6.17
CA ARG A 44 29.09 46.35 7.53
C ARG A 44 27.63 45.95 7.72
N THR A 45 26.85 45.90 6.64
CA THR A 45 25.41 45.62 6.67
C THR A 45 25.09 44.21 6.16
N GLY A 46 25.95 43.59 5.34
CA GLY A 46 25.67 42.29 4.73
C GLY A 46 24.57 42.33 3.67
N TRP A 47 24.34 41.18 3.03
CA TRP A 47 23.18 40.92 2.18
C TRP A 47 22.15 40.07 2.94
N HIS A 48 20.91 40.55 2.97
CA HIS A 48 19.78 39.92 3.69
C HIS A 48 18.67 39.60 2.71
N GLY A 49 18.71 38.39 2.19
CA GLY A 49 17.80 37.90 1.17
C GLY A 49 18.35 36.65 0.50
N SER A 50 17.89 36.37 -0.70
CA SER A 50 18.37 35.25 -1.49
C SER A 50 19.63 35.60 -2.27
N MET A 51 20.43 34.60 -2.57
CA MET A 51 21.38 34.58 -3.69
C MET A 51 20.69 33.91 -4.88
N LYS A 52 21.22 34.06 -6.10
CA LYS A 52 20.75 33.32 -7.28
C LYS A 52 21.89 32.46 -7.84
N VAL A 53 21.62 31.19 -8.10
CA VAL A 53 22.51 30.30 -8.86
C VAL A 53 21.73 29.80 -10.07
N GLY A 54 22.01 30.38 -11.23
CA GLY A 54 21.07 30.31 -12.36
C GLY A 54 19.74 30.95 -11.99
N ASP A 55 18.62 30.27 -12.28
CA ASP A 55 17.27 30.78 -11.99
C ASP A 55 16.76 30.44 -10.57
N VAL A 56 17.59 29.80 -9.73
CA VAL A 56 17.18 29.30 -8.41
C VAL A 56 17.58 30.29 -7.31
N HIS A 57 16.61 30.68 -6.48
CA HIS A 57 16.89 31.44 -5.26
C HIS A 57 17.44 30.50 -4.17
N THR A 58 18.60 30.85 -3.61
CA THR A 58 19.26 30.10 -2.54
C THR A 58 19.46 30.98 -1.30
N TYR A 59 19.53 30.36 -0.12
CA TYR A 59 19.59 31.07 1.16
C TYR A 59 20.74 30.57 2.01
N CYS A 60 21.43 31.48 2.69
CA CYS A 60 22.59 31.18 3.52
C CYS A 60 22.25 30.20 4.64
N ILE A 61 22.98 29.08 4.71
CA ILE A 61 22.90 28.06 5.77
C ILE A 61 24.19 27.96 6.58
N HIS A 62 25.11 28.90 6.38
CA HIS A 62 26.35 29.01 7.14
C HIS A 62 26.57 30.49 7.50
N PRO A 63 25.85 31.00 8.52
CA PRO A 63 25.97 32.38 8.98
C PRO A 63 27.41 32.73 9.36
N GLY A 64 27.76 34.01 9.33
CA GLY A 64 29.11 34.49 9.70
C GLY A 64 30.17 34.45 8.60
N LEU A 65 29.93 33.76 7.49
CA LEU A 65 30.81 33.79 6.31
C LEU A 65 30.52 34.99 5.38
N PRO A 66 31.50 35.41 4.53
CA PRO A 66 31.29 36.41 3.48
C PRO A 66 30.19 36.02 2.47
N VAL A 67 29.47 36.98 1.90
CA VAL A 67 28.44 36.69 0.87
C VAL A 67 29.05 35.99 -0.34
N ALA A 68 28.35 34.99 -0.89
CA ALA A 68 28.74 34.25 -2.08
C ALA A 68 28.63 35.11 -3.36
N VAL A 69 29.70 35.84 -3.70
CA VAL A 69 29.83 36.64 -4.93
C VAL A 69 30.74 36.00 -5.97
N GLY A 70 31.37 34.87 -5.63
CA GLY A 70 32.29 34.12 -6.49
C GLY A 70 31.65 32.93 -7.22
N PRO A 71 32.47 32.12 -7.93
CA PRO A 71 32.03 30.87 -8.54
C PRO A 71 31.45 29.90 -7.50
N THR A 72 30.19 29.52 -7.71
CA THR A 72 29.39 28.65 -6.85
C THR A 72 29.19 27.30 -7.49
N THR A 73 29.44 26.25 -6.72
CA THR A 73 29.22 24.86 -7.11
C THR A 73 27.87 24.39 -6.59
N ASP A 74 27.06 23.76 -7.46
CA ASP A 74 25.87 23.01 -7.10
C ASP A 74 26.25 21.55 -6.80
N HIS A 75 25.98 21.10 -5.58
CA HIS A 75 26.27 19.74 -5.11
C HIS A 75 25.06 18.81 -5.20
N GLY A 76 23.94 19.29 -5.74
CA GLY A 76 22.68 18.55 -5.79
C GLY A 76 21.97 18.50 -4.43
N THR A 77 20.96 17.62 -4.33
CA THR A 77 20.20 17.44 -3.09
C THR A 77 21.01 16.63 -2.07
N SER A 78 21.21 17.18 -0.88
CA SER A 78 21.97 16.54 0.21
C SER A 78 21.17 16.51 1.52
N ALA A 79 21.23 15.36 2.19
CA ALA A 79 20.68 15.14 3.53
C ALA A 79 21.74 15.31 4.64
N THR A 80 22.97 15.69 4.28
CA THR A 80 24.09 15.87 5.20
C THR A 80 24.86 17.11 4.78
N VAL A 81 24.45 18.27 5.28
CA VAL A 81 25.10 19.55 5.00
C VAL A 81 25.49 20.17 6.33
N ASN A 82 26.77 20.49 6.52
CA ASN A 82 27.30 21.22 7.68
C ASN A 82 26.92 20.68 9.07
N GLY A 83 26.65 19.37 9.19
CA GLY A 83 26.19 18.77 10.44
C GLY A 83 24.75 19.16 10.85
N LEU A 84 23.98 19.78 9.95
CA LEU A 84 22.58 20.10 10.19
C LEU A 84 21.77 18.82 10.43
N SER A 85 20.94 18.85 11.46
CA SER A 85 20.01 17.76 11.79
C SER A 85 18.91 17.59 10.73
N PRO A 86 18.27 16.41 10.64
CA PRO A 86 17.11 16.21 9.76
C PRO A 86 15.99 17.22 10.00
N GLN A 87 15.76 17.63 11.26
CA GLN A 87 14.78 18.66 11.61
C GLN A 87 15.14 20.02 10.99
N GLN A 88 16.40 20.43 11.07
CA GLN A 88 16.85 21.69 10.46
C GLN A 88 16.72 21.63 8.94
N LEU A 89 17.13 20.51 8.31
CA LEU A 89 17.06 20.34 6.87
C LEU A 89 15.62 20.38 6.34
N VAL A 90 14.67 19.68 6.98
CA VAL A 90 13.26 19.74 6.56
C VAL A 90 12.66 21.13 6.77
N SER A 91 13.04 21.81 7.86
CA SER A 91 12.59 23.17 8.16
C SER A 91 13.09 24.18 7.10
N ILE A 92 14.38 24.11 6.75
CA ILE A 92 14.98 24.94 5.70
C ILE A 92 14.32 24.63 4.35
N ASN A 93 14.21 23.34 3.99
CA ASN A 93 13.59 22.93 2.73
C ASN A 93 12.14 23.42 2.62
N HIS A 94 11.38 23.35 3.72
CA HIS A 94 10.02 23.89 3.78
C HIS A 94 9.98 25.38 3.44
N LEU A 95 10.82 26.20 4.06
CA LEU A 95 10.86 27.64 3.80
C LEU A 95 11.32 27.98 2.39
N VAL A 96 12.39 27.33 1.93
CA VAL A 96 12.98 27.64 0.62
C VAL A 96 12.04 27.22 -0.53
N THR A 97 11.35 26.09 -0.40
CA THR A 97 10.35 25.64 -1.39
C THR A 97 9.07 26.47 -1.34
N THR A 98 8.54 26.76 -0.15
CA THR A 98 7.21 27.37 0.00
C THR A 98 7.25 28.89 -0.20
N TYR A 99 8.29 29.56 0.30
CA TYR A 99 8.39 31.02 0.32
C TYR A 99 9.65 31.55 -0.36
N GLY A 100 10.67 30.71 -0.58
CA GLY A 100 12.00 31.16 -0.99
C GLY A 100 12.16 31.52 -2.45
N GLN A 101 11.35 30.99 -3.36
CA GLN A 101 11.41 31.32 -4.80
C GLN A 101 10.57 32.57 -5.08
N THR A 102 11.08 33.74 -4.69
CA THR A 102 10.32 35.00 -4.67
C THR A 102 11.13 36.22 -5.06
N ASP A 103 10.47 37.16 -5.75
CA ASP A 103 10.99 38.49 -6.05
C ASP A 103 10.48 39.58 -5.07
N ASP A 104 9.67 39.22 -4.05
CA ASP A 104 9.34 40.14 -2.94
C ASP A 104 10.56 40.26 -1.98
N PRO A 105 11.20 41.43 -1.87
CA PRO A 105 12.38 41.61 -1.02
C PRO A 105 12.09 41.46 0.47
N VAL A 106 10.88 41.78 0.95
CA VAL A 106 10.48 41.55 2.35
C VAL A 106 10.36 40.06 2.62
N GLN A 107 9.73 39.32 1.70
CA GLN A 107 9.63 37.86 1.81
C GLN A 107 11.01 37.20 1.76
N ALA A 108 11.84 37.55 0.78
CA ALA A 108 13.18 36.97 0.64
C ALA A 108 14.06 37.27 1.87
N ALA A 109 14.05 38.50 2.39
CA ALA A 109 14.78 38.83 3.62
C ALA A 109 14.27 38.03 4.82
N SER A 110 12.95 37.85 4.94
CA SER A 110 12.33 37.09 6.02
C SER A 110 12.69 35.60 5.97
N VAL A 111 12.67 34.99 4.77
CA VAL A 111 13.15 33.61 4.56
C VAL A 111 14.62 33.50 4.91
N GLY A 112 15.46 34.44 4.44
CA GLY A 112 16.90 34.43 4.73
C GLY A 112 17.22 34.50 6.22
N TRP A 113 16.52 35.32 7.00
CA TRP A 113 16.69 35.38 8.45
C TRP A 113 16.22 34.10 9.15
N ALA A 114 15.07 33.55 8.77
CA ALA A 114 14.56 32.31 9.34
C ALA A 114 15.47 31.11 9.02
N VAL A 115 15.95 30.99 7.77
CA VAL A 115 16.87 29.91 7.36
C VAL A 115 18.20 29.99 8.12
N LYS A 116 18.80 31.18 8.23
CA LYS A 116 20.02 31.40 9.02
C LYS A 116 19.81 31.00 10.49
N ALA A 117 18.69 31.42 11.09
CA ALA A 117 18.35 31.09 12.48
C ALA A 117 18.13 29.58 12.70
N ILE A 118 17.55 28.86 11.73
CA ILE A 118 17.42 27.41 11.78
C ILE A 118 18.79 26.73 11.70
N ALA A 119 19.68 27.22 10.81
CA ALA A 119 20.99 26.64 10.60
C ALA A 119 21.91 26.84 11.82
N ASP A 120 22.01 28.07 12.31
CA ASP A 120 22.79 28.45 13.48
C ASP A 120 22.25 29.76 14.06
N LEU A 121 21.45 29.66 15.13
CA LEU A 121 20.84 30.82 15.77
C LEU A 121 21.90 31.74 16.38
N ASP A 122 22.90 31.20 17.07
CA ASP A 122 23.90 32.00 17.81
C ASP A 122 24.70 32.89 16.85
N THR A 123 25.26 32.28 15.79
CA THR A 123 26.00 33.03 14.78
C THR A 123 25.09 34.00 14.03
N THR A 124 23.82 33.64 13.81
CA THR A 124 22.83 34.55 13.18
C THR A 124 22.56 35.79 14.01
N LEU A 125 22.44 35.65 15.33
CA LEU A 125 22.22 36.77 16.23
C LEU A 125 23.45 37.69 16.28
N HIS A 126 24.65 37.11 16.38
CA HIS A 126 25.82 37.86 16.84
C HIS A 126 26.81 38.27 15.75
N SER A 127 26.73 37.73 14.53
CA SER A 127 27.73 37.99 13.46
C SER A 127 27.85 39.44 13.01
N TRP A 128 26.90 40.31 13.37
CA TRP A 128 26.95 41.75 13.09
C TRP A 128 26.96 42.63 14.35
N GLY A 129 27.34 42.07 15.50
CA GLY A 129 27.56 42.84 16.74
C GLY A 129 26.29 43.15 17.55
N TYR A 130 25.15 42.51 17.27
CA TYR A 130 24.00 42.55 18.16
C TYR A 130 24.31 41.76 19.44
N THR A 131 24.07 42.36 20.61
CA THR A 131 24.42 41.79 21.92
C THR A 131 23.23 41.19 22.67
N GLY A 132 22.03 41.27 22.10
CA GLY A 132 20.81 40.65 22.68
C GLY A 132 20.60 39.22 22.18
N ASN A 133 19.55 38.56 22.70
CA ASN A 133 19.36 37.11 22.55
C ASN A 133 18.09 36.72 21.78
N ASP A 134 17.49 37.65 21.04
CA ASP A 134 16.25 37.43 20.30
C ASP A 134 16.39 37.80 18.82
N LEU A 135 15.73 37.01 17.95
CA LEU A 135 15.84 37.16 16.50
C LEU A 135 15.25 38.48 16.00
N ALA A 136 14.15 38.97 16.61
CA ALA A 136 13.55 40.23 16.21
C ALA A 136 14.50 41.41 16.42
N GLY A 137 15.18 41.45 17.56
CA GLY A 137 16.19 42.45 17.90
C GLY A 137 17.40 42.38 16.97
N ALA A 138 17.87 41.19 16.62
CA ALA A 138 18.96 41.02 15.65
C ALA A 138 18.56 41.53 14.25
N ILE A 139 17.35 41.18 13.79
CA ILE A 139 16.80 41.69 12.52
C ILE A 139 16.69 43.22 12.58
N ASN A 140 16.12 43.78 13.65
CA ASN A 140 15.98 45.22 13.81
C ASN A 140 17.33 45.93 13.78
N HIS A 141 18.33 45.42 14.52
CA HIS A 141 19.67 45.99 14.59
C HIS A 141 20.31 46.17 13.20
N ILE A 142 20.05 45.25 12.27
CA ILE A 142 20.58 45.31 10.91
C ILE A 142 19.65 46.04 9.95
N MET A 143 18.35 45.78 9.99
CA MET A 143 17.39 46.36 9.06
C MET A 143 17.18 47.86 9.29
N GLN A 144 17.43 48.40 10.49
CA GLN A 144 17.51 49.86 10.70
C GLN A 144 18.62 50.54 9.87
N ARG A 145 19.61 49.79 9.39
CA ARG A 145 20.64 50.30 8.47
C ARG A 145 20.37 49.93 7.02
N ALA A 146 19.72 48.79 6.78
CA ALA A 146 19.52 48.25 5.43
C ALA A 146 18.21 48.69 4.77
N SER A 147 17.11 48.75 5.53
CA SER A 147 15.76 49.16 5.10
C SER A 147 14.87 49.40 6.33
N PRO A 148 14.97 50.60 6.96
CA PRO A 148 14.23 50.94 8.17
C PRO A 148 12.72 50.74 8.02
N GLU A 149 12.18 51.14 6.87
CA GLU A 149 10.75 51.09 6.54
C GLU A 149 10.18 49.67 6.50
N ASN A 150 11.01 48.66 6.22
CA ASN A 150 10.58 47.26 6.13
C ASN A 150 10.95 46.43 7.37
N SER A 151 11.72 47.00 8.31
CA SER A 151 12.29 46.28 9.47
C SER A 151 11.23 45.53 10.29
N ALA A 152 10.11 46.18 10.61
CA ALA A 152 9.03 45.56 11.38
C ALA A 152 8.35 44.40 10.64
N ALA A 153 8.09 44.58 9.35
CA ALA A 153 7.46 43.55 8.51
C ALA A 153 8.36 42.31 8.36
N ILE A 154 9.68 42.51 8.24
CA ILE A 154 10.66 41.42 8.17
C ILE A 154 10.74 40.68 9.51
N GLN A 155 10.75 41.39 10.64
CA GLN A 155 10.75 40.77 11.98
C GLN A 155 9.54 39.84 12.16
N GLU A 156 8.35 40.37 11.93
CA GLU A 156 7.10 39.63 12.10
C GLU A 156 7.05 38.38 11.20
N ARG A 157 7.38 38.56 9.91
CA ARG A 157 7.30 37.48 8.91
C ARG A 157 8.40 36.43 9.14
N ALA A 158 9.62 36.82 9.49
CA ALA A 158 10.70 35.87 9.79
C ALA A 158 10.38 35.01 11.03
N LEU A 159 9.86 35.61 12.10
CA LEU A 159 9.44 34.86 13.29
C LEU A 159 8.31 33.87 12.99
N ARG A 160 7.33 34.28 12.16
CA ARG A 160 6.25 33.41 11.71
C ARG A 160 6.77 32.23 10.91
N TYR A 161 7.63 32.48 9.93
CA TYR A 161 8.26 31.44 9.13
C TYR A 161 9.11 30.48 9.97
N LEU A 162 9.88 31.00 10.92
CA LEU A 162 10.66 30.18 11.84
C LEU A 162 9.76 29.23 12.65
N ALA A 163 8.69 29.76 13.25
CA ALA A 163 7.75 28.96 14.04
C ALA A 163 7.03 27.91 13.18
N GLU A 164 6.58 28.28 11.97
CA GLU A 164 5.96 27.35 11.03
C GLU A 164 6.91 26.23 10.63
N ALA A 165 8.15 26.55 10.27
CA ALA A 165 9.14 25.58 9.83
C ALA A 165 9.54 24.61 10.95
N GLN A 166 9.70 25.11 12.17
CA GLN A 166 10.01 24.28 13.35
C GLN A 166 8.88 23.31 13.70
N ALA A 167 7.63 23.62 13.33
CA ALA A 167 6.49 22.73 13.51
C ALA A 167 6.39 21.64 12.44
N VAL A 168 7.18 21.70 11.36
CA VAL A 168 7.19 20.66 10.32
C VAL A 168 7.88 19.41 10.86
N PRO A 169 7.19 18.26 10.94
CA PRO A 169 7.79 17.03 11.42
C PRO A 169 8.84 16.51 10.44
N VAL A 170 9.87 15.82 10.94
CA VAL A 170 10.79 15.08 10.09
C VAL A 170 10.03 13.96 9.37
N PRO A 171 10.01 13.96 8.03
CA PRO A 171 9.32 12.93 7.26
C PRO A 171 9.93 11.55 7.49
N ARG A 172 9.09 10.50 7.45
CA ARG A 172 9.51 9.09 7.40
C ARG A 172 9.39 8.56 5.96
N PRO A 173 10.49 8.49 5.19
CA PRO A 173 10.46 7.84 3.89
C PRO A 173 10.18 6.34 4.01
N GLY A 174 9.45 5.79 3.05
CA GLY A 174 9.11 4.36 3.02
C GLY A 174 7.81 4.05 3.75
N GLY A 175 7.60 2.76 4.03
CA GLY A 175 6.37 2.26 4.62
C GLY A 175 6.08 0.82 4.23
N THR A 176 4.84 0.39 4.43
CA THR A 176 4.38 -0.94 4.04
C THR A 176 2.99 -0.90 3.41
N LEU A 177 2.78 -1.80 2.45
CA LEU A 177 1.45 -2.18 1.98
C LEU A 177 1.14 -3.57 2.52
N SER A 178 -0.09 -3.79 2.96
CA SER A 178 -0.53 -5.11 3.45
C SER A 178 -1.88 -5.46 2.87
N LEU A 179 -1.98 -6.67 2.29
CA LEU A 179 -3.22 -7.23 1.76
C LEU A 179 -3.80 -8.22 2.75
N THR A 180 -5.12 -8.19 2.89
CA THR A 180 -5.88 -9.16 3.67
C THR A 180 -6.94 -9.84 2.80
N THR A 181 -7.32 -11.05 3.20
CA THR A 181 -8.38 -11.83 2.58
C THR A 181 -9.39 -12.18 3.67
N ARG A 182 -10.68 -11.97 3.41
CA ARG A 182 -11.72 -12.38 4.36
C ARG A 182 -11.80 -13.91 4.41
N ALA A 183 -11.86 -14.47 5.62
CA ALA A 183 -11.88 -15.92 5.81
C ALA A 183 -13.16 -16.58 5.27
N ASP A 184 -14.28 -15.85 5.30
CA ASP A 184 -15.59 -16.31 4.84
C ASP A 184 -15.91 -15.89 3.40
N ASP A 185 -15.10 -15.00 2.80
CA ASP A 185 -15.22 -14.57 1.41
C ASP A 185 -13.84 -14.27 0.80
N PRO A 186 -13.21 -15.26 0.14
CA PRO A 186 -11.92 -15.07 -0.51
C PRO A 186 -11.92 -14.03 -1.62
N THR A 187 -13.09 -13.61 -2.14
CA THR A 187 -13.20 -12.54 -3.14
C THR A 187 -13.14 -11.15 -2.53
N ARG A 188 -13.09 -11.05 -1.20
CA ARG A 188 -13.08 -9.79 -0.46
C ARG A 188 -11.83 -9.66 0.39
N GLY A 189 -11.47 -8.43 0.71
CA GLY A 189 -10.28 -8.12 1.49
C GLY A 189 -10.08 -6.63 1.67
N ALA A 190 -8.95 -6.26 2.24
CA ALA A 190 -8.53 -4.87 2.34
C ALA A 190 -7.04 -4.70 2.04
N LEU A 191 -6.72 -3.55 1.43
CA LEU A 191 -5.37 -3.01 1.30
C LEU A 191 -5.13 -1.97 2.38
N SER A 192 -4.19 -2.22 3.29
CA SER A 192 -3.74 -1.28 4.30
C SER A 192 -2.47 -0.57 3.84
N VAL A 193 -2.40 0.74 4.07
CA VAL A 193 -1.29 1.61 3.70
C VAL A 193 -0.69 2.26 4.94
N ASP A 194 0.50 1.80 5.33
CA ASP A 194 1.31 2.46 6.35
C ASP A 194 2.44 3.25 5.69
N VAL A 195 2.23 4.54 5.48
CA VAL A 195 3.25 5.52 5.06
C VAL A 195 3.11 6.77 5.92
N ASP A 196 4.07 7.70 5.81
CA ASP A 196 3.98 9.02 6.45
C ASP A 196 2.67 9.73 6.10
N ALA A 197 2.06 10.43 7.07
CA ALA A 197 0.79 11.15 6.86
C ALA A 197 0.90 12.29 5.84
N ALA A 198 2.10 12.85 5.66
CA ALA A 198 2.38 13.87 4.66
C ALA A 198 2.69 13.28 3.27
N ALA A 199 2.88 11.96 3.15
CA ALA A 199 3.08 11.32 1.87
C ALA A 199 1.78 11.30 1.06
N THR A 200 1.89 11.61 -0.23
CA THR A 200 0.79 11.49 -1.19
C THR A 200 1.18 10.52 -2.29
N GLY A 201 0.23 9.75 -2.81
CA GLY A 201 0.57 8.73 -3.79
C GLY A 201 -0.58 8.17 -4.60
N THR A 202 -0.23 7.22 -5.46
CA THR A 202 -1.16 6.44 -6.27
C THR A 202 -0.98 4.96 -5.94
N LEU A 203 -2.09 4.27 -5.70
CA LEU A 203 -2.15 2.82 -5.52
C LEU A 203 -2.68 2.17 -6.80
N ARG A 204 -2.14 1.00 -7.12
CA ARG A 204 -2.61 0.13 -8.21
C ARG A 204 -2.78 -1.30 -7.71
N LEU A 205 -3.86 -1.94 -8.15
CA LEU A 205 -4.19 -3.33 -7.88
C LEU A 205 -4.09 -4.14 -9.16
N GLU A 206 -3.55 -5.35 -9.04
CA GLU A 206 -3.60 -6.38 -10.07
C GLU A 206 -4.41 -7.55 -9.53
N GLY A 207 -5.43 -8.00 -10.27
CA GLY A 207 -6.34 -9.06 -9.83
C GLY A 207 -7.42 -8.61 -8.84
N ALA A 208 -7.54 -7.31 -8.57
CA ALA A 208 -8.59 -6.73 -7.73
C ALA A 208 -8.94 -5.30 -8.13
N VAL A 209 -10.05 -4.81 -7.60
CA VAL A 209 -10.50 -3.42 -7.68
C VAL A 209 -10.84 -2.89 -6.29
N PHE A 210 -10.74 -1.57 -6.10
CA PHE A 210 -11.23 -0.92 -4.89
C PHE A 210 -12.76 -1.00 -4.85
N ALA A 211 -13.32 -1.48 -3.74
CA ALA A 211 -14.73 -1.84 -3.62
C ALA A 211 -15.69 -0.66 -3.81
N ASP A 212 -15.27 0.55 -3.46
CA ASP A 212 -16.07 1.76 -3.52
C ASP A 212 -16.11 2.41 -4.90
N SER A 213 -15.08 2.19 -5.72
CA SER A 213 -14.94 2.83 -7.03
C SER A 213 -15.02 1.85 -8.19
N GLY A 214 -14.83 0.55 -7.95
CA GLY A 214 -14.66 -0.46 -9.00
C GLY A 214 -13.38 -0.27 -9.83
N SER A 215 -12.49 0.65 -9.45
CA SER A 215 -11.24 0.95 -10.15
C SER A 215 -10.09 0.10 -9.62
N ALA A 216 -9.16 -0.29 -10.49
CA ALA A 216 -7.89 -0.89 -10.08
C ALA A 216 -6.84 0.17 -9.66
N GLU A 217 -7.07 1.45 -9.94
CA GLU A 217 -6.18 2.56 -9.57
C GLU A 217 -6.88 3.53 -8.64
N ARG A 218 -6.14 4.03 -7.64
CA ARG A 218 -6.59 5.08 -6.71
C ARG A 218 -5.51 6.14 -6.54
N ARG A 219 -5.86 7.39 -6.81
CA ARG A 219 -4.97 8.56 -6.69
C ARG A 219 -5.21 9.30 -5.37
N ASP A 220 -4.32 10.25 -5.08
CA ASP A 220 -4.39 11.14 -3.93
C ASP A 220 -4.48 10.42 -2.59
N VAL A 221 -3.86 9.24 -2.51
CA VAL A 221 -3.80 8.44 -1.29
C VAL A 221 -2.85 9.09 -0.30
N ARG A 222 -3.33 9.27 0.93
CA ARG A 222 -2.53 9.74 2.07
C ARG A 222 -2.26 8.60 3.04
N GLY A 223 -1.23 8.74 3.88
CA GLY A 223 -0.85 7.74 4.86
C GLY A 223 -1.96 7.37 5.84
N GLY A 224 -1.99 6.11 6.27
CA GLY A 224 -2.95 5.58 7.25
C GLY A 224 -4.27 5.07 6.67
N GLY A 225 -4.37 4.91 5.34
CA GLY A 225 -5.58 4.45 4.67
C GLY A 225 -5.78 2.92 4.73
N VAL A 226 -7.01 2.49 4.95
CA VAL A 226 -7.46 1.11 4.73
C VAL A 226 -8.55 1.13 3.66
N PHE A 227 -8.35 0.35 2.60
CA PHE A 227 -9.22 0.34 1.43
C PHE A 227 -9.77 -1.05 1.19
N GLU A 228 -11.09 -1.19 1.21
CA GLU A 228 -11.77 -2.44 0.85
C GLU A 228 -11.53 -2.76 -0.63
N ILE A 229 -11.27 -4.04 -0.92
CA ILE A 229 -11.02 -4.54 -2.27
C ILE A 229 -11.95 -5.71 -2.61
N ILE A 230 -12.27 -5.81 -3.90
CA ILE A 230 -12.98 -6.94 -4.49
C ILE A 230 -12.02 -7.58 -5.49
N ALA A 231 -11.72 -8.86 -5.26
CA ALA A 231 -10.85 -9.68 -6.07
C ALA A 231 -11.71 -10.79 -6.70
N ALA A 232 -12.17 -10.59 -7.94
CA ALA A 232 -12.94 -11.61 -8.63
C ALA A 232 -12.00 -12.70 -9.16
N PRO A 233 -12.41 -13.99 -9.12
CA PRO A 233 -11.65 -15.05 -9.79
C PRO A 233 -11.43 -14.71 -11.27
N PRO A 234 -10.23 -14.94 -11.83
CA PRO A 234 -9.98 -14.70 -13.24
C PRO A 234 -10.91 -15.55 -14.12
N ALA A 235 -11.56 -14.94 -15.12
CA ALA A 235 -12.50 -15.63 -16.01
C ALA A 235 -11.88 -16.83 -16.76
N THR A 236 -10.58 -16.75 -17.06
CA THR A 236 -9.81 -17.80 -17.76
C THR A 236 -9.12 -18.78 -16.82
N GLY A 237 -9.26 -18.59 -15.51
CA GLY A 237 -8.39 -19.17 -14.50
C GLY A 237 -8.58 -20.66 -14.20
N GLU A 238 -9.20 -21.47 -15.07
CA GLU A 238 -9.42 -22.93 -14.92
C GLU A 238 -9.69 -23.43 -13.48
N GLY A 239 -10.31 -22.62 -12.62
CA GLY A 239 -10.45 -22.89 -11.18
C GLY A 239 -9.12 -23.14 -10.43
N ARG A 240 -8.03 -22.46 -10.79
CA ARG A 240 -6.76 -22.39 -10.04
C ARG A 240 -6.81 -21.24 -9.02
N PRO A 241 -6.21 -21.40 -7.83
CA PRO A 241 -6.03 -20.30 -6.90
C PRO A 241 -5.32 -19.11 -7.55
N TYR A 242 -5.67 -17.90 -7.14
CA TYR A 242 -5.11 -16.66 -7.68
C TYR A 242 -4.66 -15.73 -6.55
N THR A 243 -3.85 -14.73 -6.88
CA THR A 243 -3.30 -13.78 -5.92
C THR A 243 -3.57 -12.36 -6.39
N VAL A 244 -3.88 -11.47 -5.46
CA VAL A 244 -3.88 -10.03 -5.68
C VAL A 244 -2.49 -9.48 -5.45
N ARG A 245 -2.08 -8.52 -6.27
CA ARG A 245 -0.89 -7.70 -6.04
C ARG A 245 -1.30 -6.25 -5.89
N ALA A 246 -0.62 -5.55 -4.99
CA ALA A 246 -0.74 -4.11 -4.84
C ALA A 246 0.62 -3.45 -5.09
N ALA A 247 0.60 -2.31 -5.76
CA ALA A 247 1.76 -1.44 -5.91
C ALA A 247 1.35 -0.01 -5.52
N GLY A 248 2.27 0.75 -4.93
CA GLY A 248 2.05 2.14 -4.56
C GLY A 248 3.25 2.98 -4.93
N ASP A 249 3.02 4.12 -5.56
CA ASP A 249 4.01 5.16 -5.83
C ASP A 249 3.71 6.36 -4.94
N PHE A 250 4.65 6.75 -4.08
CA PHE A 250 4.47 7.82 -3.11
C PHE A 250 5.54 8.90 -3.24
N VAL A 251 5.14 10.14 -2.95
CA VAL A 251 6.00 11.31 -2.89
C VAL A 251 5.82 12.00 -1.54
N LEU A 252 6.92 12.46 -0.95
CA LEU A 252 6.91 13.26 0.26
C LEU A 252 8.03 14.31 0.24
N ARG A 253 7.90 15.34 1.07
CA ARG A 253 8.99 16.31 1.29
C ARG A 253 10.20 15.58 1.85
N SER A 254 11.40 15.96 1.42
CA SER A 254 12.66 15.42 1.94
C SER A 254 13.18 16.25 3.11
N ALA A 255 13.82 15.59 4.07
CA ALA A 255 14.71 16.22 5.05
C ALA A 255 16.10 16.47 4.42
N ALA A 256 16.11 17.19 3.31
CA ALA A 256 17.28 17.47 2.49
C ALA A 256 17.10 18.82 1.78
N VAL A 257 18.21 19.44 1.39
CA VAL A 257 18.21 20.70 0.64
C VAL A 257 19.10 20.56 -0.59
N ARG A 258 18.87 21.37 -1.62
CA ARG A 258 19.83 21.49 -2.70
C ARG A 258 20.99 22.35 -2.25
N TYR A 259 22.20 21.80 -2.22
CA TYR A 259 23.33 22.40 -1.55
C TYR A 259 24.26 23.13 -2.53
N TYR A 260 24.64 24.36 -2.19
CA TYR A 260 25.53 25.19 -2.97
C TYR A 260 26.68 25.73 -2.11
N SER A 261 27.89 25.73 -2.65
CA SER A 261 29.07 26.29 -1.97
C SER A 261 29.87 27.24 -2.86
N THR A 262 30.39 28.31 -2.28
CA THR A 262 31.41 29.16 -2.90
C THR A 262 32.65 29.15 -2.03
N PRO A 263 33.87 28.88 -2.56
CA PRO A 263 35.07 28.76 -1.74
C PRO A 263 35.31 29.97 -0.82
N GLY A 264 35.40 29.72 0.50
CA GLY A 264 35.64 30.75 1.52
C GLY A 264 34.48 31.74 1.75
N GLN A 265 33.29 31.45 1.21
CA GLN A 265 32.10 32.29 1.28
C GLN A 265 30.90 31.47 1.75
N GLN A 266 29.76 32.11 1.94
CA GLN A 266 28.54 31.49 2.44
C GLN A 266 28.13 30.30 1.58
N GLU A 267 27.83 29.22 2.28
CA GLU A 267 27.12 28.07 1.77
C GLU A 267 25.61 28.33 1.80
N SER A 268 24.90 27.81 0.82
CA SER A 268 23.48 28.10 0.65
C SER A 268 22.63 26.89 0.28
N ALA A 269 21.35 26.97 0.64
CA ALA A 269 20.33 25.97 0.35
C ALA A 269 19.33 26.52 -0.68
N GLY A 270 19.11 25.76 -1.75
CA GLY A 270 17.94 25.86 -2.63
C GLY A 270 16.88 24.79 -2.30
N PRO A 271 15.78 24.75 -3.05
CA PRO A 271 14.73 23.74 -2.87
C PRO A 271 15.28 22.33 -3.04
N GLY A 272 15.10 21.49 -2.02
CA GLY A 272 15.44 20.07 -2.08
C GLY A 272 14.39 19.29 -2.87
N GLU A 273 14.84 18.30 -3.64
CA GLU A 273 13.92 17.44 -4.37
C GLU A 273 13.07 16.59 -3.41
N PRO A 274 11.78 16.34 -3.72
CA PRO A 274 10.95 15.47 -2.91
C PRO A 274 11.46 14.03 -2.98
N THR A 275 11.32 13.30 -1.88
CA THR A 275 11.63 11.87 -1.84
C THR A 275 10.50 11.09 -2.50
N ARG A 276 10.84 10.22 -3.44
CA ARG A 276 9.91 9.29 -4.10
C ARG A 276 10.27 7.87 -3.70
N PHE A 277 9.26 7.05 -3.44
CA PHE A 277 9.46 5.64 -3.10
C PHE A 277 8.29 4.81 -3.60
N THR A 278 8.56 3.53 -3.83
CA THR A 278 7.57 2.55 -4.26
C THR A 278 7.40 1.47 -3.21
N LEU A 279 6.19 0.98 -3.08
CA LEU A 279 5.85 -0.14 -2.20
C LEU A 279 5.12 -1.21 -3.01
N SER A 280 5.23 -2.46 -2.58
CA SER A 280 4.45 -3.56 -3.15
C SER A 280 3.98 -4.53 -2.07
N ALA A 281 2.87 -5.20 -2.35
CA ALA A 281 2.35 -6.29 -1.54
C ALA A 281 1.74 -7.37 -2.45
N ILE A 282 1.71 -8.60 -1.96
CA ILE A 282 1.02 -9.73 -2.56
C ILE A 282 0.24 -10.44 -1.45
N ASP A 283 -0.89 -11.06 -1.79
CA ASP A 283 -1.58 -11.94 -0.85
C ASP A 283 -0.61 -12.95 -0.22
N ALA A 284 -0.68 -13.11 1.11
CA ALA A 284 0.17 -14.06 1.83
C ALA A 284 -0.12 -15.52 1.45
N THR A 285 -1.37 -15.82 1.11
CA THR A 285 -1.83 -17.11 0.61
C THR A 285 -2.71 -16.90 -0.61
N PRO A 286 -2.58 -17.73 -1.67
CA PRO A 286 -3.48 -17.66 -2.82
C PRO A 286 -4.94 -17.85 -2.42
N ARG A 287 -5.82 -17.03 -3.01
CA ARG A 287 -7.27 -17.07 -2.80
C ARG A 287 -7.85 -18.34 -3.44
N PRO A 288 -8.54 -19.21 -2.69
CA PRO A 288 -9.18 -20.38 -3.25
C PRO A 288 -10.36 -19.97 -4.15
N VAL A 289 -10.60 -20.79 -5.17
CA VAL A 289 -11.70 -20.61 -6.16
C VAL A 289 -12.67 -21.78 -6.21
N ARG A 290 -12.30 -22.89 -5.57
CA ARG A 290 -13.10 -24.11 -5.49
C ARG A 290 -13.34 -24.49 -4.05
N PHE A 291 -14.39 -25.28 -3.86
CA PHE A 291 -14.70 -25.91 -2.59
C PHE A 291 -15.19 -27.33 -2.81
N SER A 292 -15.06 -28.14 -1.77
CA SER A 292 -15.52 -29.53 -1.76
C SER A 292 -16.66 -29.64 -0.75
N PRO A 293 -17.93 -29.76 -1.18
CA PRO A 293 -19.02 -30.00 -0.23
C PRO A 293 -18.86 -31.37 0.45
N ARG A 294 -19.47 -31.55 1.60
CA ARG A 294 -19.57 -32.83 2.31
C ARG A 294 -20.90 -32.88 3.02
N ILE A 295 -21.50 -34.06 3.06
CA ILE A 295 -22.76 -34.29 3.75
C ILE A 295 -22.51 -35.21 4.96
N ALA A 296 -23.23 -34.93 6.04
CA ALA A 296 -23.45 -35.81 7.18
C ALA A 296 -24.97 -35.85 7.42
N THR A 297 -25.49 -37.02 7.76
CA THR A 297 -26.93 -37.27 7.72
C THR A 297 -27.40 -37.98 8.99
N THR A 298 -28.69 -37.88 9.30
CA THR A 298 -29.35 -38.63 10.36
C THR A 298 -30.80 -38.87 9.97
N ALA A 299 -31.16 -40.14 9.80
CA ALA A 299 -32.46 -40.55 9.33
C ALA A 299 -33.36 -41.07 10.45
N THR A 300 -34.65 -40.84 10.29
CA THR A 300 -35.73 -41.45 11.06
C THR A 300 -36.86 -41.89 10.13
N ILE A 301 -37.73 -42.78 10.60
CA ILE A 301 -38.97 -43.09 9.90
C ILE A 301 -40.12 -42.67 10.80
N ASP A 302 -40.97 -41.78 10.29
CA ASP A 302 -42.18 -41.31 10.97
C ASP A 302 -43.33 -41.18 9.97
N GLY A 303 -44.55 -41.51 10.41
CA GLY A 303 -45.73 -41.49 9.54
C GLY A 303 -45.62 -42.36 8.29
N GLY A 304 -44.72 -43.36 8.28
CA GLY A 304 -44.42 -44.20 7.12
C GLY A 304 -43.55 -43.54 6.06
N ALA A 305 -43.03 -42.34 6.30
CA ALA A 305 -42.07 -41.65 5.45
C ALA A 305 -40.65 -41.75 6.02
N PHE A 306 -39.65 -41.77 5.15
CA PHE A 306 -38.25 -41.63 5.51
C PHE A 306 -37.94 -40.14 5.63
N ILE A 307 -37.53 -39.70 6.82
CA ILE A 307 -37.19 -38.31 7.11
C ILE A 307 -35.69 -38.25 7.40
N ASP A 308 -34.99 -37.35 6.72
CA ASP A 308 -33.55 -37.22 6.82
C ASP A 308 -33.14 -35.79 7.18
N GLU A 309 -32.29 -35.67 8.19
CA GLU A 309 -31.60 -34.42 8.54
C GLU A 309 -30.23 -34.40 7.86
N VAL A 310 -30.13 -33.65 6.77
CA VAL A 310 -28.96 -33.57 5.91
C VAL A 310 -28.15 -32.32 6.25
N SER A 311 -27.02 -32.50 6.91
CA SER A 311 -26.06 -31.43 7.20
C SER A 311 -25.01 -31.35 6.11
N ILE A 312 -24.99 -30.24 5.37
CA ILE A 312 -24.02 -29.99 4.30
C ILE A 312 -23.03 -28.88 4.70
N SER A 313 -21.74 -29.12 4.46
CA SER A 313 -20.64 -28.20 4.78
C SER A 313 -19.57 -28.21 3.69
N ALA A 314 -18.64 -27.26 3.72
CA ALA A 314 -17.44 -27.30 2.90
C ALA A 314 -16.32 -28.03 3.68
N SER A 315 -15.84 -29.16 3.18
CA SER A 315 -14.70 -29.87 3.77
C SER A 315 -13.36 -29.23 3.38
N GLU A 316 -13.31 -28.61 2.20
CA GLU A 316 -12.18 -27.84 1.71
C GLU A 316 -12.69 -26.57 1.04
N GLY A 317 -11.93 -25.48 1.15
CA GLY A 317 -12.30 -24.18 0.60
C GLY A 317 -13.38 -23.47 1.41
N VAL A 318 -13.91 -22.39 0.84
CA VAL A 318 -14.96 -21.57 1.44
C VAL A 318 -16.20 -21.67 0.56
N TRP A 319 -17.38 -21.68 1.16
CA TRP A 319 -18.63 -21.71 0.40
C TRP A 319 -18.71 -20.48 -0.52
N PRO A 320 -18.73 -20.65 -1.85
CA PRO A 320 -18.58 -19.52 -2.75
C PRO A 320 -19.85 -18.66 -2.78
N ARG A 321 -19.66 -17.36 -3.00
CA ARG A 321 -20.73 -16.42 -3.33
C ARG A 321 -20.70 -16.09 -4.82
N ARG A 322 -21.89 -15.83 -5.37
CA ARG A 322 -22.08 -15.23 -6.69
C ARG A 322 -21.89 -13.72 -6.60
N GLU A 323 -21.85 -13.07 -7.76
CA GLU A 323 -21.70 -11.62 -7.87
C GLU A 323 -22.80 -10.84 -7.14
N ASP A 324 -24.01 -11.38 -7.08
CA ASP A 324 -25.15 -10.81 -6.35
C ASP A 324 -25.09 -11.03 -4.82
N GLY A 325 -24.03 -11.68 -4.32
CA GLY A 325 -23.84 -12.01 -2.92
C GLY A 325 -24.54 -13.30 -2.46
N SER A 326 -25.37 -13.93 -3.29
CA SER A 326 -25.99 -15.21 -2.98
C SER A 326 -24.97 -16.33 -2.92
N LEU A 327 -25.18 -17.31 -2.04
CA LEU A 327 -24.33 -18.49 -1.96
C LEU A 327 -24.61 -19.43 -3.14
N VAL A 328 -23.55 -20.08 -3.62
CA VAL A 328 -23.66 -21.10 -4.66
C VAL A 328 -24.53 -22.24 -4.13
N VAL A 329 -25.50 -22.65 -4.94
CA VAL A 329 -26.46 -23.70 -4.57
C VAL A 329 -25.86 -25.06 -4.91
N ILE A 330 -25.84 -25.96 -3.93
CA ILE A 330 -25.51 -27.38 -4.15
C ILE A 330 -26.78 -28.19 -4.23
N ARG A 331 -26.86 -29.02 -5.27
CA ARG A 331 -27.84 -30.09 -5.40
C ARG A 331 -27.24 -31.40 -4.88
N ALA A 332 -27.93 -32.05 -3.95
CA ALA A 332 -27.63 -33.40 -3.50
C ALA A 332 -28.84 -34.30 -3.77
N THR A 333 -28.60 -35.57 -4.11
CA THR A 333 -29.66 -36.55 -4.30
C THR A 333 -29.39 -37.78 -3.44
N ALA A 334 -30.44 -38.45 -2.99
CA ALA A 334 -30.33 -39.72 -2.29
C ALA A 334 -31.26 -40.74 -2.91
N ASP A 335 -30.78 -41.97 -3.05
CA ASP A 335 -31.61 -43.11 -3.40
C ASP A 335 -31.89 -43.92 -2.12
N VAL A 336 -33.17 -44.17 -1.84
CA VAL A 336 -33.61 -44.96 -0.68
C VAL A 336 -33.84 -46.40 -1.14
N TYR A 337 -33.18 -47.34 -0.49
CA TYR A 337 -33.27 -48.77 -0.78
C TYR A 337 -34.00 -49.51 0.34
N ARG A 338 -34.68 -50.60 -0.01
CA ARG A 338 -35.37 -51.48 0.95
C ARG A 338 -34.72 -52.85 0.97
N THR A 339 -34.45 -53.37 2.16
CA THR A 339 -33.99 -54.74 2.43
C THR A 339 -34.90 -55.44 3.44
N GLY A 340 -34.77 -56.77 3.54
CA GLY A 340 -35.53 -57.57 4.51
C GLY A 340 -34.94 -57.57 5.92
N SER A 341 -33.66 -57.25 6.06
CA SER A 341 -32.91 -57.18 7.31
C SER A 341 -31.84 -56.08 7.22
N PHE A 342 -31.25 -55.71 8.35
CA PHE A 342 -30.16 -54.75 8.39
C PHE A 342 -28.97 -55.25 7.55
N PRO A 343 -28.64 -54.56 6.45
CA PRO A 343 -27.49 -54.92 5.64
C PRO A 343 -26.19 -54.50 6.35
N ALA A 344 -25.08 -55.16 6.00
CA ALA A 344 -23.76 -54.73 6.45
C ALA A 344 -23.34 -53.44 5.71
N GLU A 345 -22.62 -52.57 6.40
CA GLU A 345 -22.08 -51.34 5.82
C GLU A 345 -21.10 -51.66 4.68
N ALA A 346 -21.26 -50.98 3.55
CA ALA A 346 -20.45 -51.18 2.36
C ALA A 346 -20.06 -49.84 1.72
N PRO A 347 -18.90 -49.74 1.03
CA PRO A 347 -18.51 -48.51 0.35
C PRO A 347 -19.44 -48.13 -0.83
N GLN A 348 -20.21 -49.08 -1.35
CA GLN A 348 -21.11 -48.89 -2.49
C GLN A 348 -22.40 -49.67 -2.27
N VAL A 349 -23.45 -49.26 -2.99
CA VAL A 349 -24.73 -49.98 -3.01
C VAL A 349 -24.53 -51.37 -3.64
N PRO A 350 -24.97 -52.46 -2.98
CA PRO A 350 -24.94 -53.81 -3.54
C PRO A 350 -25.65 -53.90 -4.90
N ALA A 351 -25.05 -54.65 -5.83
CA ALA A 351 -25.61 -54.85 -7.16
C ALA A 351 -27.02 -55.48 -7.10
N GLY A 352 -27.93 -54.98 -7.93
CA GLY A 352 -29.30 -55.50 -8.03
C GLY A 352 -30.32 -54.87 -7.08
N LEU A 353 -29.90 -54.06 -6.10
CA LEU A 353 -30.84 -53.25 -5.32
C LEU A 353 -31.44 -52.14 -6.20
N LYS A 354 -32.76 -52.00 -6.11
CA LYS A 354 -33.50 -50.94 -6.79
C LYS A 354 -33.98 -49.91 -5.76
N PRO A 355 -33.83 -48.61 -6.05
CA PRO A 355 -34.38 -47.59 -5.17
C PRO A 355 -35.91 -47.70 -5.13
N VAL A 356 -36.48 -47.50 -3.94
CA VAL A 356 -37.92 -47.42 -3.69
C VAL A 356 -38.40 -45.98 -3.59
N ALA A 357 -37.49 -45.03 -3.34
CA ALA A 357 -37.74 -43.61 -3.38
C ALA A 357 -36.44 -42.87 -3.72
N THR A 358 -36.55 -41.64 -4.20
CA THR A 358 -35.44 -40.71 -4.41
C THR A 358 -35.73 -39.42 -3.64
N LEU A 359 -34.72 -38.94 -2.94
CA LEU A 359 -34.72 -37.68 -2.20
C LEU A 359 -33.88 -36.66 -2.97
N GLU A 360 -34.28 -35.39 -2.91
CA GLU A 360 -33.52 -34.29 -3.48
C GLU A 360 -33.40 -33.16 -2.45
N LEU A 361 -32.18 -32.63 -2.33
CA LEU A 361 -31.87 -31.45 -1.54
C LEU A 361 -31.26 -30.39 -2.46
N ARG A 362 -31.72 -29.15 -2.33
CA ARG A 362 -31.02 -27.96 -2.82
C ARG A 362 -30.78 -27.02 -1.66
N THR A 363 -29.55 -26.58 -1.48
CA THR A 363 -29.21 -25.62 -0.42
C THR A 363 -29.86 -24.27 -0.67
N ASP A 364 -30.25 -23.59 0.40
CA ASP A 364 -30.78 -22.24 0.32
C ASP A 364 -29.68 -21.24 -0.10
N PRO A 365 -29.91 -20.35 -1.09
CA PRO A 365 -28.90 -19.40 -1.55
C PRO A 365 -28.60 -18.26 -0.55
N GLY A 366 -29.42 -18.07 0.49
CA GLY A 366 -29.12 -17.14 1.59
C GLY A 366 -28.27 -17.77 2.70
N THR A 367 -28.41 -19.08 2.92
CA THR A 367 -27.78 -19.81 4.03
C THR A 367 -26.60 -20.68 3.60
N GLY A 368 -26.71 -21.36 2.46
CA GLY A 368 -25.68 -22.24 1.89
C GLY A 368 -25.44 -23.50 2.75
N ALA A 369 -24.30 -23.56 3.42
CA ALA A 369 -24.00 -24.65 4.36
C ALA A 369 -24.99 -24.65 5.53
N GLY A 370 -25.44 -25.82 5.97
CA GLY A 370 -26.42 -25.93 7.04
C GLY A 370 -27.08 -27.31 7.10
N THR A 371 -28.07 -27.43 7.98
CA THR A 371 -28.87 -28.65 8.14
C THR A 371 -30.24 -28.45 7.49
N TYR A 372 -30.63 -29.42 6.68
CA TYR A 372 -31.87 -29.40 5.90
C TYR A 372 -32.65 -30.69 6.15
N THR A 373 -33.96 -30.58 6.32
CA THR A 373 -34.83 -31.75 6.44
C THR A 373 -35.38 -32.13 5.07
N VAL A 374 -35.26 -33.41 4.71
CA VAL A 374 -35.80 -33.97 3.47
C VAL A 374 -36.68 -35.16 3.81
N THR A 375 -37.87 -35.22 3.20
CA THR A 375 -38.86 -36.27 3.50
C THR A 375 -39.23 -37.02 2.24
N SER A 376 -39.24 -38.35 2.30
CA SER A 376 -39.70 -39.19 1.20
C SER A 376 -41.23 -39.20 1.10
N PRO A 377 -41.78 -39.61 -0.06
CA PRO A 377 -43.14 -40.16 -0.10
C PRO A 377 -43.28 -41.37 0.85
N ALA A 378 -44.52 -41.80 1.10
CA ALA A 378 -44.79 -42.98 1.91
C ALA A 378 -44.05 -44.23 1.40
N LEU A 379 -43.42 -44.95 2.32
CA LEU A 379 -42.65 -46.16 2.03
C LEU A 379 -43.59 -47.35 1.71
N PRO A 380 -43.16 -48.29 0.87
CA PRO A 380 -44.01 -49.37 0.33
C PRO A 380 -44.42 -50.46 1.36
N GLY A 381 -44.05 -50.33 2.64
CA GLY A 381 -44.42 -51.25 3.71
C GLY A 381 -43.27 -51.60 4.67
N PRO A 382 -43.43 -52.59 5.56
CA PRO A 382 -42.41 -52.94 6.55
C PRO A 382 -41.08 -53.36 5.93
N GLY A 383 -39.95 -53.05 6.55
CA GLY A 383 -38.62 -53.41 6.05
C GLY A 383 -37.52 -52.53 6.64
N VAL A 384 -36.27 -52.80 6.25
CA VAL A 384 -35.13 -51.94 6.57
C VAL A 384 -34.85 -51.04 5.38
N TYR A 385 -34.75 -49.74 5.63
CA TYR A 385 -34.57 -48.70 4.64
C TYR A 385 -33.23 -48.00 4.83
N THR A 386 -32.51 -47.80 3.74
CA THR A 386 -31.21 -47.14 3.72
C THR A 386 -31.21 -46.06 2.66
N ALA A 387 -30.99 -44.80 3.03
CA ALA A 387 -30.70 -43.73 2.09
C ALA A 387 -29.19 -43.67 1.78
N VAL A 388 -28.84 -43.36 0.53
CA VAL A 388 -27.46 -43.12 0.12
C VAL A 388 -27.38 -41.80 -0.63
N TRP A 389 -26.83 -40.77 0.03
CA TRP A 389 -26.66 -39.45 -0.56
C TRP A 389 -25.46 -39.39 -1.52
N ARG A 390 -25.60 -38.55 -2.54
CA ARG A 390 -24.54 -38.20 -3.48
C ARG A 390 -24.56 -36.72 -3.85
N VAL A 391 -23.37 -36.19 -4.08
CA VAL A 391 -23.13 -34.90 -4.73
C VAL A 391 -22.14 -35.14 -5.86
N ALA A 392 -22.58 -34.88 -7.09
CA ALA A 392 -21.73 -35.05 -8.27
C ALA A 392 -21.71 -33.75 -9.07
N ARG A 393 -20.52 -33.39 -9.58
CA ARG A 393 -20.33 -32.15 -10.34
C ARG A 393 -21.15 -32.09 -11.63
N ASP A 394 -21.28 -33.21 -12.32
CA ASP A 394 -22.05 -33.37 -13.56
C ASP A 394 -23.57 -33.33 -13.34
N GLU A 395 -24.02 -33.44 -12.09
CA GLU A 395 -25.43 -33.31 -11.71
C GLU A 395 -25.79 -31.90 -11.20
N GLN A 396 -24.83 -30.96 -11.18
CA GLN A 396 -25.04 -29.58 -10.74
C GLN A 396 -25.50 -28.67 -11.87
N ASP A 397 -26.11 -27.54 -11.48
CA ASP A 397 -26.42 -26.46 -12.40
C ASP A 397 -25.15 -25.83 -12.99
N ALA A 398 -25.27 -25.24 -14.19
CA ALA A 398 -24.15 -24.64 -14.91
C ALA A 398 -23.44 -23.55 -14.09
N ALA A 399 -24.17 -22.82 -13.24
CA ALA A 399 -23.63 -21.79 -12.37
C ALA A 399 -22.82 -22.34 -11.18
N THR A 400 -23.03 -23.59 -10.79
CA THR A 400 -22.35 -24.23 -9.64
C THR A 400 -21.10 -25.00 -10.09
N THR A 401 -21.18 -25.61 -11.27
CA THR A 401 -20.14 -26.47 -11.86
C THR A 401 -18.70 -25.91 -11.85
N PRO A 402 -18.46 -24.60 -12.08
CA PRO A 402 -17.12 -24.01 -12.04
C PRO A 402 -16.46 -24.03 -10.64
N HIS A 403 -17.28 -24.07 -9.58
CA HIS A 403 -16.80 -23.97 -8.19
C HIS A 403 -16.42 -25.32 -7.57
N LEU A 404 -16.74 -26.44 -8.24
CA LEU A 404 -16.39 -27.79 -7.79
C LEU A 404 -15.11 -28.29 -8.47
N PRO A 405 -14.29 -29.14 -7.82
CA PRO A 405 -13.14 -29.80 -8.45
C PRO A 405 -13.52 -30.59 -9.72
N PRO A 406 -12.64 -30.70 -10.72
CA PRO A 406 -12.92 -31.51 -11.90
C PRO A 406 -13.18 -32.97 -11.49
N GLY A 407 -14.25 -33.56 -12.01
CA GLY A 407 -14.64 -34.94 -11.65
C GLY A 407 -15.13 -35.13 -10.20
N TYR A 408 -15.38 -34.04 -9.46
CA TYR A 408 -15.84 -34.14 -8.08
C TYR A 408 -17.10 -35.01 -7.96
N ARG A 409 -16.99 -36.04 -7.12
CA ARG A 409 -18.07 -36.93 -6.70
C ARG A 409 -17.87 -37.26 -5.23
N TRP A 410 -18.89 -37.01 -4.43
CA TRP A 410 -19.01 -37.51 -3.07
C TRP A 410 -20.23 -38.43 -3.01
N GLN A 411 -20.08 -39.58 -2.35
CA GLN A 411 -21.17 -40.51 -2.10
C GLN A 411 -21.03 -41.06 -0.69
N GLU A 412 -22.16 -41.18 -0.02
CA GLU A 412 -22.23 -41.86 1.26
C GLU A 412 -21.98 -43.37 1.10
N ARG A 413 -21.51 -44.00 2.18
CA ARG A 413 -21.41 -45.45 2.28
C ARG A 413 -22.81 -46.06 2.40
N PHE A 414 -23.03 -47.19 1.74
CA PHE A 414 -24.28 -47.92 1.88
C PHE A 414 -24.39 -48.51 3.29
N ALA A 415 -25.59 -48.44 3.85
CA ALA A 415 -25.95 -48.97 5.15
C ALA A 415 -25.14 -48.36 6.31
N SER A 416 -24.83 -47.06 6.21
CA SER A 416 -24.32 -46.31 7.36
C SER A 416 -25.37 -46.35 8.50
N PRO A 417 -24.97 -46.51 9.77
CA PRO A 417 -25.91 -46.58 10.88
C PRO A 417 -26.81 -45.36 10.98
N ALA A 418 -26.30 -44.18 10.63
CA ALA A 418 -27.05 -42.92 10.66
C ALA A 418 -28.12 -42.82 9.56
N GLN A 419 -28.12 -43.72 8.56
CA GLN A 419 -29.03 -43.70 7.41
C GLN A 419 -29.87 -44.96 7.28
N THR A 420 -29.79 -45.87 8.24
CA THR A 420 -30.48 -47.16 8.15
C THR A 420 -31.53 -47.28 9.24
N GLN A 421 -32.79 -47.35 8.83
CA GLN A 421 -33.95 -47.36 9.73
C GLN A 421 -34.89 -48.51 9.41
N GLN A 422 -35.57 -49.04 10.42
CA GLN A 422 -36.55 -50.11 10.25
C GLN A 422 -37.97 -49.56 10.37
N LEU A 423 -38.79 -49.83 9.36
CA LEU A 423 -40.23 -49.67 9.44
C LEU A 423 -40.84 -51.02 9.88
N VAL A 424 -41.41 -51.01 11.08
CA VAL A 424 -42.07 -52.18 11.69
C VAL A 424 -43.55 -52.17 11.27
N PRO A 425 -44.23 -53.32 11.12
CA PRO A 425 -45.68 -53.34 10.97
C PRO A 425 -46.35 -52.58 12.13
N PRO A 426 -47.49 -51.90 11.88
CA PRO A 426 -48.24 -51.19 12.92
C PRO A 426 -48.79 -52.12 14.01
#